data_AF-A0A428NS31-F1
#
_entry.id   AF-A0A428NS31-F1
#
_cell.length_a   1.000
_cell.length_b   1.000
_cell.length_c   1.000
_cell.angle_alpha   90.00
_cell.angle_beta   90.00
_cell.angle_gamma   90.00
#
_symmetry.space_group_name_H-M   'P 1'
#
loop_
_entity.id
_entity.type
_entity.pdbx_description
1 polymer ?
#
loop_
_entity_poly.entity_id
_entity_poly.type
_entity_poly.pdbx_seq_one_letter_code
_entity_poly.pdbx_strand_id
1 'polypeptide(L)'
;MPISASTLNPRLGFTPLSAGVASAMKRNWWLNKSAQRQLHMRLLTPAPRRCSAEMIQLFNTYRHRVHPSQLVLDDLDEVEKVVCSLIGRDSSQEQNDSDCLCLLHAILAAGAQFSDLAPSARVQKSQKHLKHALSFLGAFQYLWNPSKRLLQALVILGHVLQNDMNPRGAWVLGGTTIRLALSMGLHQPVSAQDSFRLSAAEAQHLR
;
A
#
# COMPACT_ATOMS: atom_id res chain seq x y z
N MET A 1 67.06 -59.44 21.47
CA MET A 1 68.39 -58.82 21.69
C MET A 1 68.91 -58.32 20.35
N PRO A 2 69.64 -57.19 20.25
CA PRO A 2 69.93 -56.15 21.26
C PRO A 2 69.33 -54.76 20.86
N ILE A 3 68.89 -53.90 21.80
CA ILE A 3 69.63 -52.90 22.63
C ILE A 3 70.06 -51.68 21.78
N SER A 4 69.91 -50.41 22.16
CA SER A 4 69.27 -49.73 23.30
C SER A 4 69.46 -48.21 23.11
N ALA A 5 68.54 -47.44 23.70
CA ALA A 5 68.73 -46.20 24.49
C ALA A 5 69.73 -45.11 24.01
N SER A 6 69.48 -43.82 24.23
CA SER A 6 69.32 -43.28 25.57
C SER A 6 68.91 -41.79 25.55
N THR A 7 67.89 -41.49 26.36
CA THR A 7 67.78 -40.41 27.37
C THR A 7 68.19 -38.96 27.06
N LEU A 8 67.28 -38.02 27.35
CA LEU A 8 67.25 -37.17 28.58
C LEU A 8 66.14 -36.10 28.42
N ASN A 9 65.00 -36.21 29.12
CA ASN A 9 64.66 -35.63 30.44
C ASN A 9 64.10 -34.17 30.35
N PRO A 10 63.52 -33.59 31.42
CA PRO A 10 62.14 -33.13 31.48
C PRO A 10 62.06 -31.60 31.72
N ARG A 11 60.87 -31.09 32.09
CA ARG A 11 60.48 -29.67 32.28
C ARG A 11 59.90 -29.12 30.96
N LEU A 12 58.67 -28.63 30.91
CA LEU A 12 58.08 -27.55 31.70
C LEU A 12 56.56 -27.81 31.75
N GLY A 13 55.94 -27.87 32.92
CA GLY A 13 55.36 -26.66 33.49
C GLY A 13 53.93 -26.49 32.97
N PHE A 14 52.96 -27.02 33.70
CA PHE A 14 51.56 -26.62 33.57
C PHE A 14 51.47 -25.10 33.76
N THR A 15 51.18 -24.35 32.70
CA THR A 15 50.69 -22.97 32.83
C THR A 15 49.18 -22.98 32.57
N PRO A 16 48.35 -22.49 33.52
CA PRO A 16 46.91 -22.45 33.34
C PRO A 16 46.55 -21.48 32.21
N LEU A 17 45.56 -21.86 31.39
CA LEU A 17 44.95 -20.98 30.40
C LEU A 17 44.56 -19.65 31.07
N SER A 18 45.10 -18.55 30.53
CA SER A 18 44.83 -17.20 31.01
C SER A 18 43.33 -16.88 30.94
N ALA A 19 42.82 -16.24 31.99
CA ALA A 19 41.43 -15.81 32.14
C ALA A 19 40.94 -14.78 31.08
N GLY A 20 41.81 -14.32 30.17
CA GLY A 20 41.49 -13.34 29.14
C GLY A 20 40.66 -13.90 27.97
N VAL A 21 40.85 -15.17 27.61
CA VAL A 21 40.22 -15.75 26.41
C VAL A 21 38.72 -16.01 26.63
N ALA A 22 38.33 -16.41 27.84
CA ALA A 22 36.94 -16.65 28.21
C ALA A 22 36.10 -15.35 28.25
N SER A 23 36.71 -14.20 28.56
CA SER A 23 36.03 -12.91 28.63
C SER A 23 35.77 -12.31 27.23
N ALA A 24 36.68 -12.51 26.28
CA ALA A 24 36.46 -12.14 24.88
C ALA A 24 35.33 -12.98 24.23
N MET A 25 35.26 -14.27 24.54
CA MET A 25 34.24 -15.17 23.99
C MET A 25 32.83 -14.87 24.52
N LYS A 26 32.68 -14.43 25.78
CA LYS A 26 31.38 -13.97 26.33
C LYS A 26 30.91 -12.67 25.70
N ARG A 27 31.79 -11.68 25.46
CA ARG A 27 31.41 -10.39 24.85
C ARG A 27 30.88 -10.54 23.42
N ASN A 28 31.49 -11.42 22.64
CA ASN A 28 31.03 -11.72 21.28
C ASN A 28 29.73 -12.54 21.24
N TRP A 29 29.42 -13.28 22.31
CA TRP A 29 28.19 -14.08 22.41
C TRP A 29 26.93 -13.21 22.60
N TRP A 30 27.04 -12.08 23.31
CA TRP A 30 25.93 -11.12 23.45
C TRP A 30 25.67 -10.35 22.16
N LEU A 31 26.74 -9.87 21.49
CA LEU A 31 26.66 -9.19 20.19
C LEU A 31 26.06 -10.11 19.12
N ASN A 32 26.45 -11.39 19.12
CA ASN A 32 25.91 -12.41 18.22
C ASN A 32 24.46 -12.77 18.57
N LYS A 33 24.08 -12.82 19.86
CA LYS A 33 22.67 -13.00 20.26
C LYS A 33 21.77 -11.85 19.87
N SER A 34 22.22 -10.60 19.95
CA SER A 34 21.45 -9.44 19.47
C SER A 34 21.35 -9.42 17.95
N ALA A 35 22.43 -9.76 17.23
CA ALA A 35 22.43 -9.90 15.77
C ALA A 35 21.56 -11.08 15.32
N GLN A 36 21.59 -12.21 16.04
CA GLN A 36 20.76 -13.39 15.79
C GLN A 36 19.31 -13.19 16.23
N ARG A 37 19.03 -12.35 17.23
CA ARG A 37 17.66 -11.91 17.57
C ARG A 37 17.13 -10.92 16.54
N GLN A 38 17.96 -10.05 15.98
CA GLN A 38 17.60 -9.17 14.86
C GLN A 38 17.41 -9.96 13.56
N LEU A 39 18.23 -10.98 13.29
CA LEU A 39 18.05 -11.94 12.20
C LEU A 39 16.81 -12.81 12.42
N HIS A 40 16.57 -13.33 13.64
CA HIS A 40 15.35 -14.07 13.97
C HIS A 40 14.10 -13.18 13.81
N MET A 41 14.13 -11.93 14.28
CA MET A 41 13.03 -10.98 14.08
C MET A 41 12.82 -10.65 12.59
N ARG A 42 13.89 -10.53 11.80
CA ARG A 42 13.81 -10.33 10.34
C ARG A 42 13.33 -11.57 9.57
N LEU A 43 13.54 -12.77 10.11
CA LEU A 43 13.08 -14.04 9.56
C LEU A 43 11.64 -14.39 9.99
N LEU A 44 11.16 -13.81 11.10
CA LEU A 44 9.79 -13.97 11.62
C LEU A 44 8.82 -12.88 11.13
N THR A 45 9.32 -11.76 10.62
CA THR A 45 8.49 -10.88 9.79
C THR A 45 8.34 -11.52 8.41
N PRO A 46 7.13 -11.90 7.95
CA PRO A 46 6.95 -12.24 6.56
C PRO A 46 7.47 -11.04 5.75
N ALA A 47 8.51 -11.25 4.95
CA ALA A 47 9.04 -10.20 4.09
C ALA A 47 7.84 -9.60 3.35
N PRO A 48 7.65 -8.26 3.35
CA PRO A 48 6.57 -7.68 2.59
C PRO A 48 6.71 -8.21 1.17
N ARG A 49 5.68 -8.93 0.70
CA ARG A 49 5.66 -9.45 -0.68
C ARG A 49 6.05 -8.26 -1.56
N ARG A 50 7.05 -8.40 -2.44
CA ARG A 50 7.54 -7.25 -3.22
C ARG A 50 6.41 -6.46 -3.90
N CYS A 51 5.32 -7.15 -4.26
CA CYS A 51 4.08 -6.57 -4.77
C CYS A 51 3.34 -5.66 -3.77
N SER A 52 3.22 -6.04 -2.48
CA SER A 52 2.54 -5.22 -1.47
C SER A 52 3.34 -3.95 -1.16
N ALA A 53 4.67 -4.06 -1.06
CA ALA A 53 5.54 -2.89 -0.89
C ALA A 53 5.42 -1.91 -2.07
N GLU A 54 5.35 -2.42 -3.29
CA GLU A 54 5.15 -1.60 -4.49
C GLU A 54 3.79 -0.89 -4.47
N MET A 55 2.70 -1.61 -4.17
CA MET A 55 1.36 -1.02 -4.08
C MET A 55 1.29 0.09 -3.03
N ILE A 56 1.92 -0.10 -1.88
CA ILE A 56 2.00 0.93 -0.82
C ILE A 56 2.74 2.18 -1.34
N GLN A 57 3.83 2.02 -2.08
CA GLN A 57 4.57 3.15 -2.65
C GLN A 57 3.74 3.92 -3.69
N LEU A 58 3.03 3.21 -4.56
CA LEU A 58 2.15 3.83 -5.55
C LEU A 58 0.96 4.55 -4.89
N PHE A 59 0.38 3.95 -3.84
CA PHE A 59 -0.66 4.59 -3.03
C PHE A 59 -0.16 5.89 -2.38
N ASN A 60 1.02 5.85 -1.75
CA ASN A 60 1.65 7.05 -1.18
C ASN A 60 1.90 8.13 -2.23
N THR A 61 2.33 7.73 -3.43
CA THR A 61 2.52 8.66 -4.55
C THR A 61 1.19 9.33 -4.92
N TYR A 62 0.11 8.56 -5.04
CA TYR A 62 -1.22 9.10 -5.30
C TYR A 62 -1.65 10.08 -4.21
N ARG A 63 -1.54 9.71 -2.93
CA ARG A 63 -1.90 10.53 -1.76
C ARG A 63 -1.21 11.89 -1.77
N HIS A 64 0.09 11.94 -2.05
CA HIS A 64 0.87 13.18 -1.93
C HIS A 64 0.93 14.02 -3.21
N ARG A 65 0.80 13.39 -4.39
CA ARG A 65 1.00 14.09 -5.67
C ARG A 65 -0.27 14.25 -6.49
N VAL A 66 -1.18 13.28 -6.44
CA VAL A 66 -2.37 13.26 -7.31
C VAL A 66 -3.58 13.83 -6.58
N HIS A 67 -3.90 13.30 -5.41
CA HIS A 67 -5.09 13.69 -4.64
C HIS A 67 -5.21 15.21 -4.38
N PRO A 68 -4.14 15.96 -4.07
CA PRO A 68 -4.24 17.42 -3.89
C PRO A 68 -4.70 18.17 -5.15
N SER A 69 -4.39 17.63 -6.33
CA SER A 69 -4.81 18.19 -7.62
C SER A 69 -6.14 17.62 -8.13
N GLN A 70 -6.55 16.47 -7.60
CA GLN A 70 -7.78 15.75 -7.93
C GLN A 70 -8.47 15.33 -6.65
N LEU A 71 -9.30 16.23 -6.12
CA LEU A 71 -10.14 16.02 -4.93
C LEU A 71 -11.31 15.07 -5.25
N VAL A 72 -10.99 13.85 -5.67
CA VAL A 72 -11.96 12.82 -6.07
C VAL A 72 -12.36 11.97 -4.86
N LEU A 73 -11.44 11.74 -3.92
CA LEU A 73 -11.70 10.96 -2.71
C LEU A 73 -12.19 11.87 -1.60
N ASP A 74 -13.39 11.56 -1.09
CA ASP A 74 -14.10 12.30 -0.05
C ASP A 74 -13.49 12.08 1.35
N ASP A 75 -13.14 10.82 1.66
CA ASP A 75 -12.42 10.46 2.89
C ASP A 75 -11.23 9.57 2.51
N LEU A 76 -10.04 10.17 2.52
CA LEU A 76 -8.81 9.49 2.12
C LEU A 76 -8.36 8.46 3.17
N ASP A 77 -8.67 8.69 4.44
CA ASP A 77 -8.22 7.84 5.54
C ASP A 77 -9.09 6.56 5.62
N GLU A 78 -10.38 6.66 5.32
CA GLU A 78 -11.23 5.49 5.12
C GLU A 78 -10.81 4.66 3.90
N VAL A 79 -10.46 5.33 2.79
CA VAL A 79 -9.91 4.63 1.62
C VAL A 79 -8.60 3.95 1.96
N GLU A 80 -7.70 4.60 2.71
CA GLU A 80 -6.43 4.00 3.14
C GLU A 80 -6.65 2.72 3.95
N LYS A 81 -7.56 2.73 4.93
CA LYS A 81 -7.89 1.52 5.71
C LYS A 81 -8.35 0.36 4.82
N VAL A 82 -9.22 0.65 3.85
CA VAL A 82 -9.69 -0.34 2.87
C VAL A 82 -8.53 -0.85 2.00
N VAL A 83 -7.68 0.05 1.50
CA VAL A 83 -6.53 -0.30 0.68
C VAL A 83 -5.53 -1.16 1.44
N CYS A 84 -5.20 -0.82 2.69
CA CYS A 84 -4.32 -1.61 3.54
C CYS A 84 -4.90 -3.01 3.79
N SER A 85 -6.20 -3.12 4.02
CA SER A 85 -6.89 -4.41 4.16
C SER A 85 -6.78 -5.25 2.88
N LEU A 86 -7.02 -4.64 1.71
CA LEU A 86 -6.96 -5.34 0.43
C LEU A 86 -5.54 -5.77 0.03
N ILE A 87 -4.53 -4.94 0.29
CA ILE A 87 -3.12 -5.27 0.00
C ILE A 87 -2.63 -6.46 0.86
N GLY A 88 -3.20 -6.62 2.06
CA GLY A 88 -2.89 -7.72 2.97
C GLY A 88 -3.59 -9.05 2.65
N ARG A 89 -4.60 -9.07 1.77
CA ARG A 89 -5.35 -10.29 1.43
C ARG A 89 -4.54 -11.22 0.52
N ASP A 90 -4.65 -12.51 0.77
CA ASP A 90 -4.20 -13.53 -0.18
C ASP A 90 -5.14 -13.60 -1.39
N SER A 91 -4.57 -13.87 -2.57
CA SER A 91 -5.27 -13.93 -3.87
C SER A 91 -6.36 -15.02 -3.96
N SER A 92 -6.60 -15.77 -2.88
CA SER A 92 -7.64 -16.80 -2.75
C SER A 92 -8.96 -16.29 -2.16
N GLN A 93 -9.04 -15.04 -1.68
CA GLN A 93 -10.25 -14.42 -1.11
C GLN A 93 -10.76 -13.22 -1.95
N GLU A 94 -10.77 -13.36 -3.27
CA GLU A 94 -11.25 -12.32 -4.22
C GLU A 94 -12.79 -12.17 -4.27
N GLN A 95 -13.54 -12.96 -3.52
CA GLN A 95 -15.01 -12.84 -3.48
C GLN A 95 -15.41 -11.73 -2.50
N ASN A 96 -15.81 -10.57 -3.03
CA ASN A 96 -16.94 -9.72 -2.60
C ASN A 96 -16.72 -8.19 -2.72
N ASP A 97 -15.51 -7.71 -3.00
CA ASP A 97 -15.22 -6.26 -2.98
C ASP A 97 -14.79 -5.70 -4.35
N SER A 98 -15.54 -6.01 -5.43
CA SER A 98 -15.20 -5.60 -6.80
C SER A 98 -14.99 -4.09 -6.92
N ASP A 99 -15.87 -3.27 -6.33
CA ASP A 99 -15.75 -1.81 -6.36
C ASP A 99 -14.52 -1.31 -5.61
N CYS A 100 -14.16 -1.95 -4.49
CA CYS A 100 -12.98 -1.57 -3.72
C CYS A 100 -11.69 -1.97 -4.45
N LEU A 101 -11.67 -3.14 -5.10
CA LEU A 101 -10.56 -3.57 -5.95
C LEU A 101 -10.42 -2.70 -7.20
N CYS A 102 -11.54 -2.29 -7.80
CA CYS A 102 -11.57 -1.32 -8.89
C CYS A 102 -10.95 0.00 -8.46
N LEU A 103 -11.39 0.55 -7.31
CA LEU A 103 -10.88 1.78 -6.75
C LEU A 103 -9.39 1.69 -6.40
N LEU A 104 -8.96 0.61 -5.75
CA LEU A 104 -7.56 0.35 -5.44
C LEU A 104 -6.72 0.41 -6.71
N HIS A 105 -7.09 -0.34 -7.75
CA HIS A 105 -6.33 -0.34 -8.98
C HIS A 105 -6.39 0.99 -9.75
N ALA A 106 -7.48 1.74 -9.68
CA ALA A 106 -7.55 3.09 -10.23
C ALA A 106 -6.54 4.03 -9.53
N ILE A 107 -6.48 4.00 -8.19
CA ILE A 107 -5.53 4.77 -7.38
C ILE A 107 -4.08 4.38 -7.72
N LEU A 108 -3.79 3.09 -7.82
CA LEU A 108 -2.45 2.60 -8.16
C LEU A 108 -2.03 2.97 -9.58
N ALA A 109 -2.98 2.97 -10.55
CA ALA A 109 -2.70 3.41 -11.92
C ALA A 109 -2.31 4.88 -11.96
N ALA A 110 -3.10 5.74 -11.32
CA ALA A 110 -2.79 7.17 -11.21
C ALA A 110 -1.48 7.40 -10.44
N GLY A 111 -1.26 6.72 -9.31
CA GLY A 111 0.00 6.78 -8.56
C GLY A 111 1.21 6.39 -9.41
N ALA A 112 1.09 5.38 -10.29
CA ALA A 112 2.16 4.98 -11.19
C ALA A 112 2.52 6.07 -12.22
N GLN A 113 1.54 6.82 -12.76
CA GLN A 113 1.79 7.89 -13.73
C GLN A 113 2.66 9.02 -13.15
N PHE A 114 2.53 9.30 -11.85
CA PHE A 114 3.26 10.37 -11.15
C PHE A 114 4.40 9.87 -10.23
N SER A 115 4.73 8.58 -10.32
CA SER A 115 5.82 7.97 -9.54
C SER A 115 7.19 8.38 -10.07
N ASP A 116 8.24 8.18 -9.25
CA ASP A 116 9.63 8.44 -9.64
C ASP A 116 10.26 7.28 -10.44
N LEU A 117 9.44 6.32 -10.92
CA LEU A 117 9.92 5.24 -11.77
C LEU A 117 10.39 5.78 -13.14
N ALA A 118 11.24 5.01 -13.80
CA ALA A 118 11.63 5.28 -15.18
C ALA A 118 10.39 5.40 -16.09
N PRO A 119 10.41 6.27 -17.13
CA PRO A 119 9.21 6.55 -17.93
C PRO A 119 8.51 5.30 -18.49
N SER A 120 9.27 4.33 -19.02
CA SER A 120 8.72 3.07 -19.53
C SER A 120 8.05 2.22 -18.44
N ALA A 121 8.65 2.18 -17.25
CA ALA A 121 8.09 1.46 -16.10
C ALA A 121 6.81 2.13 -15.59
N ARG A 122 6.73 3.47 -15.57
CA ARG A 122 5.51 4.21 -15.22
C ARG A 122 4.34 3.82 -16.11
N VAL A 123 4.55 3.87 -17.42
CA VAL A 123 3.51 3.52 -18.42
C VAL A 123 3.08 2.07 -18.24
N GLN A 124 4.04 1.13 -18.14
CA GLN A 124 3.73 -0.29 -17.97
C GLN A 124 2.91 -0.57 -16.70
N LYS A 125 3.27 0.07 -15.57
CA LYS A 125 2.58 -0.11 -14.29
C LYS A 125 1.20 0.55 -14.29
N SER A 126 1.09 1.76 -14.82
CA SER A 126 -0.19 2.45 -15.02
C SER A 126 -1.15 1.59 -15.83
N GLN A 127 -0.72 1.12 -17.00
CA GLN A 127 -1.55 0.29 -17.89
C GLN A 127 -1.94 -1.04 -17.27
N LYS A 128 -1.04 -1.69 -16.51
CA LYS A 128 -1.35 -2.93 -15.78
C LYS A 128 -2.50 -2.69 -14.80
N HIS A 129 -2.40 -1.65 -13.98
CA HIS A 129 -3.42 -1.35 -12.99
C HIS A 129 -4.72 -0.85 -13.62
N LEU A 130 -4.65 -0.04 -14.69
CA LEU A 130 -5.82 0.33 -15.50
C LEU A 130 -6.56 -0.91 -16.01
N LYS A 131 -5.85 -1.88 -16.60
CA LYS A 131 -6.46 -3.13 -17.08
C LYS A 131 -7.16 -3.90 -15.95
N HIS A 132 -6.51 -4.00 -14.79
CA HIS A 132 -7.11 -4.66 -13.63
C HIS A 132 -8.35 -3.91 -13.13
N ALA A 133 -8.29 -2.59 -12.98
CA ALA A 133 -9.43 -1.78 -12.56
C ALA A 133 -10.64 -1.98 -13.49
N LEU A 134 -10.41 -1.98 -14.81
CA LEU A 134 -11.45 -2.22 -15.81
C LEU A 134 -12.04 -3.63 -15.72
N SER A 135 -11.25 -4.65 -15.37
CA SER A 135 -11.78 -6.02 -15.18
C SER A 135 -12.77 -6.13 -14.01
N PHE A 136 -12.61 -5.30 -12.97
CA PHE A 136 -13.51 -5.25 -11.82
C PHE A 136 -14.81 -4.45 -12.05
N LEU A 137 -14.92 -3.69 -13.15
CA LEU A 137 -16.18 -3.02 -13.52
C LEU A 137 -17.26 -4.01 -13.98
N GLY A 138 -16.85 -5.24 -14.32
CA GLY A 138 -17.73 -6.31 -14.79
C GLY A 138 -18.39 -6.03 -16.15
N ALA A 139 -19.19 -7.00 -16.62
CA ALA A 139 -20.06 -6.82 -17.78
C ALA A 139 -21.23 -5.91 -17.38
N PHE A 140 -21.00 -4.61 -17.50
CA PHE A 140 -21.93 -3.52 -17.26
C PHE A 140 -22.59 -3.41 -15.88
N GLN A 141 -22.26 -4.25 -14.88
CA GLN A 141 -22.86 -4.22 -13.53
C GLN A 141 -22.85 -2.82 -12.89
N TYR A 142 -21.78 -2.06 -13.16
CA TYR A 142 -21.63 -0.67 -12.73
C TYR A 142 -22.74 0.29 -13.21
N LEU A 143 -23.46 -0.05 -14.29
CA LEU A 143 -24.58 0.74 -14.81
C LEU A 143 -25.89 0.49 -14.05
N TRP A 144 -26.11 -0.72 -13.53
CA TRP A 144 -27.35 -1.08 -12.85
C TRP A 144 -27.31 -0.76 -11.35
N ASN A 145 -26.13 -0.84 -10.73
CA ASN A 145 -25.96 -0.59 -9.30
C ASN A 145 -24.72 0.29 -9.06
N PRO A 146 -24.75 1.58 -9.42
CA PRO A 146 -23.61 2.47 -9.20
C PRO A 146 -23.41 2.71 -7.70
N SER A 147 -22.14 2.69 -7.27
CA SER A 147 -21.74 2.99 -5.90
C SER A 147 -20.83 4.23 -5.85
N LYS A 148 -20.72 4.86 -4.68
CA LYS A 148 -19.82 6.00 -4.47
C LYS A 148 -18.36 5.65 -4.78
N ARG A 149 -17.90 4.47 -4.33
CA ARG A 149 -16.52 4.00 -4.57
C ARG A 149 -16.25 3.78 -6.05
N LEU A 150 -17.22 3.21 -6.74
CA LEU A 150 -17.17 3.02 -8.18
C LEU A 150 -17.12 4.35 -8.93
N LEU A 151 -17.94 5.35 -8.56
CA LEU A 151 -17.87 6.70 -9.16
C LEU A 151 -16.49 7.33 -8.95
N GLN A 152 -15.92 7.22 -7.75
CA GLN A 152 -14.57 7.69 -7.45
C GLN A 152 -13.50 6.98 -8.29
N ALA A 153 -13.66 5.68 -8.52
CA ALA A 153 -12.77 4.93 -9.40
C ALA A 153 -12.88 5.43 -10.86
N LEU A 154 -14.10 5.60 -11.38
CA LEU A 154 -14.34 6.07 -12.76
C LEU A 154 -13.81 7.49 -13.00
N VAL A 155 -14.12 8.41 -12.08
CA VAL A 155 -13.21 9.45 -11.53
C VAL A 155 -11.77 9.45 -12.04
N ILE A 156 -10.97 8.73 -11.25
CA ILE A 156 -9.54 8.59 -11.36
C ILE A 156 -9.15 7.96 -12.72
N LEU A 157 -9.88 6.93 -13.17
CA LEU A 157 -9.61 6.28 -14.45
C LEU A 157 -9.79 7.23 -15.64
N GLY A 158 -10.75 8.14 -15.58
CA GLY A 158 -10.93 9.19 -16.58
C GLY A 158 -9.69 10.06 -16.72
N HIS A 159 -9.04 10.40 -15.61
CA HIS A 159 -7.79 11.16 -15.62
C HIS A 159 -6.59 10.33 -16.09
N VAL A 160 -6.52 9.06 -15.69
CA VAL A 160 -5.49 8.13 -16.17
C VAL A 160 -5.54 8.04 -17.70
N LEU A 161 -6.73 7.90 -18.29
CA LEU A 161 -6.92 7.85 -19.74
C LEU A 161 -6.56 9.16 -20.46
N GLN A 162 -6.82 10.32 -19.83
CA GLN A 162 -6.40 11.62 -20.38
C GLN A 162 -4.87 11.70 -20.50
N ASN A 163 -4.18 11.23 -19.46
CA ASN A 163 -2.71 11.23 -19.41
C ASN A 163 -2.09 10.18 -20.35
N ASP A 164 -2.77 9.05 -20.60
CA ASP A 164 -2.31 7.98 -21.49
C ASP A 164 -2.60 8.26 -22.98
N MET A 165 -2.83 9.53 -23.37
CA MET A 165 -3.14 9.95 -24.75
C MET A 165 -4.39 9.25 -25.34
N ASN A 166 -5.36 8.88 -24.50
CA ASN A 166 -6.64 8.31 -24.92
C ASN A 166 -7.82 9.27 -24.61
N PRO A 167 -7.89 10.43 -25.29
CA PRO A 167 -8.89 11.45 -24.99
C PRO A 167 -10.31 10.99 -25.31
N ARG A 168 -10.49 10.11 -26.30
CA ARG A 168 -11.79 9.54 -26.65
C ARG A 168 -12.32 8.66 -25.53
N GLY A 169 -11.49 7.74 -25.03
CA GLY A 169 -11.86 6.87 -23.91
C GLY A 169 -12.19 7.67 -22.67
N ALA A 170 -11.36 8.67 -22.34
CA ALA A 170 -11.61 9.58 -21.23
C ALA A 170 -12.94 10.34 -21.36
N TRP A 171 -13.24 10.87 -22.55
CA TRP A 171 -14.48 11.61 -22.79
C TRP A 171 -15.72 10.74 -22.62
N VAL A 172 -15.72 9.52 -23.17
CA VAL A 172 -16.81 8.56 -23.01
C VAL A 172 -16.98 8.17 -21.54
N LEU A 173 -15.87 7.86 -20.85
CA LEU A 173 -15.90 7.47 -19.43
C LEU A 173 -16.39 8.61 -18.54
N GLY A 174 -15.93 9.84 -18.78
CA GLY A 174 -16.36 11.03 -18.05
C GLY A 174 -17.87 11.28 -18.22
N GLY A 175 -18.38 11.23 -19.45
CA GLY A 175 -19.81 11.38 -19.72
C GLY A 175 -20.67 10.30 -19.05
N THR A 176 -20.19 9.05 -19.04
CA THR A 176 -20.87 7.96 -18.33
C THR A 176 -20.86 8.17 -16.82
N THR A 177 -19.74 8.60 -16.26
CA THR A 177 -19.61 8.87 -14.82
C THR A 177 -20.55 9.98 -14.36
N ILE A 178 -20.68 11.05 -15.14
CA ILE A 178 -21.65 12.13 -14.88
C ILE A 178 -23.08 11.59 -14.86
N ARG A 179 -23.46 10.78 -15.85
CA ARG A 179 -24.81 10.19 -15.90
C ARG A 179 -25.10 9.29 -14.70
N LEU A 180 -24.13 8.50 -14.25
CA LEU A 180 -24.27 7.66 -13.05
C LEU A 180 -24.39 8.49 -11.77
N ALA A 181 -23.60 9.55 -11.63
CA ALA A 181 -23.71 10.48 -10.51
C ALA A 181 -25.09 11.16 -10.47
N LEU A 182 -25.62 11.55 -11.63
CA LEU A 182 -26.96 12.11 -11.76
C LEU A 182 -28.05 11.10 -11.39
N SER A 183 -27.96 9.85 -11.86
CA SER A 183 -28.93 8.80 -11.51
C SER A 183 -28.94 8.46 -10.01
N MET A 184 -27.81 8.66 -9.32
CA MET A 184 -27.72 8.52 -7.86
C MET A 184 -28.25 9.73 -7.08
N GLY A 185 -28.65 10.81 -7.76
CA GLY A 185 -29.17 12.01 -7.09
C GLY A 185 -28.08 12.93 -6.49
N LEU A 186 -26.80 12.74 -6.82
CA LEU A 186 -25.69 13.52 -6.23
C LEU A 186 -25.72 15.02 -6.58
N HIS A 187 -26.52 15.41 -7.56
CA HIS A 187 -26.75 16.81 -7.96
C HIS A 187 -27.79 17.52 -7.10
N GLN A 188 -28.59 16.78 -6.32
CA GLN A 188 -29.60 17.37 -5.47
C GLN A 188 -28.89 18.07 -4.30
N PRO A 189 -29.30 19.30 -3.94
CA PRO A 189 -28.75 19.96 -2.76
C PRO A 189 -29.03 19.07 -1.54
N VAL A 190 -28.02 18.87 -0.69
CA VAL A 190 -28.25 18.31 0.65
C VAL A 190 -29.34 19.16 1.28
N SER A 191 -30.51 18.56 1.53
CA SER A 191 -31.66 19.29 2.03
C SER A 191 -31.22 20.05 3.29
N ALA A 192 -31.27 21.37 3.23
CA ALA A 192 -30.87 22.30 4.30
C ALA A 192 -31.65 22.14 5.61
N GLN A 193 -32.49 21.10 5.74
CA GLN A 193 -33.22 20.79 6.95
C GLN A 193 -32.32 20.24 8.06
N ASP A 194 -31.15 19.68 7.75
CA ASP A 194 -30.26 19.09 8.76
C ASP A 194 -29.06 19.97 9.17
N SER A 195 -28.70 21.01 8.39
CA SER A 195 -27.44 21.76 8.62
C SER A 195 -27.60 23.19 9.14
N PHE A 196 -28.83 23.72 9.26
CA PHE A 196 -29.00 25.14 9.66
C PHE A 196 -30.16 25.42 10.62
N ARG A 197 -30.62 24.42 11.38
CA ARG A 197 -31.46 24.73 12.55
C ARG A 197 -30.57 25.15 13.72
N LEU A 198 -30.11 26.40 13.68
CA LEU A 198 -29.78 27.10 14.93
C LEU A 198 -31.00 26.95 15.84
N SER A 199 -30.78 26.36 17.01
CA SER A 199 -31.83 26.27 18.02
C SER A 199 -32.29 27.70 18.35
N ALA A 200 -33.59 27.89 18.62
CA ALA A 200 -34.12 29.20 19.02
C ALA A 200 -33.36 29.81 20.22
N ALA A 201 -32.70 28.97 21.03
CA ALA A 201 -31.84 29.37 22.14
C ALA A 201 -30.48 29.97 21.71
N GLU A 202 -29.91 29.50 20.59
CA GLU A 202 -28.64 30.00 20.05
C GLU A 202 -28.84 31.37 19.37
N ALA A 203 -30.01 31.57 18.76
CA ALA A 203 -30.39 32.85 18.16
C ALA A 203 -30.61 33.99 19.19
N GLN A 204 -30.86 33.66 20.46
CA GLN A 204 -31.05 34.66 21.53
C GLN A 204 -29.75 35.24 22.07
N HIS A 205 -28.60 34.56 21.91
CA HIS A 205 -27.31 35.02 22.41
C HIS A 205 -26.58 35.99 21.46
N LEU A 206 -27.22 36.36 20.35
CA LEU A 206 -26.65 37.20 19.29
C LEU A 206 -27.35 38.57 19.15
N ARG A 207 -28.10 39.01 20.18
CA ARG A 207 -28.67 40.36 20.29
C ARG A 207 -28.01 41.13 21.42
#